data_AF-A0A929D8P0-F1
#
_entry.id   AF-A0A929D8P0-F1
#
_cell.length_a   1.000
_cell.length_b   1.000
_cell.length_c   1.000
_cell.angle_alpha   90.00
_cell.angle_beta   90.00
_cell.angle_gamma   90.00
#
_symmetry.space_group_name_H-M   'P 1'
#
loop_
_entity.id
_entity.type
_entity.pdbx_description
1 polymer ?
#
loop_
_entity_poly.entity_id
_entity_poly.type
_entity_poly.pdbx_seq_one_letter_code
_entity_poly.pdbx_strand_id
1 'polypeptide(L)'
;LALLTVSRDWFKALIPVLPVVMVTGLSGGLMYVLGMEYTAVSATMGALIIGLGVEYFLLVMTRYYEERDKGAGPEEAMQVAASRVGVALLSSGATTIGGFGALMFSSFPVLQTFGTVTVMIFGLLLVLTFTLLPAILVPLDRWRSRERKRERVPFVAADTEVRGGLVA
;
A
#
# COMPACT_ATOMS: atom_id res chain seq x y z
N LEU A 1 -24.77 0.22 -1.70
CA LEU A 1 -25.06 0.87 -3.00
C LEU A 1 -24.49 2.29 -3.11
N ALA A 2 -24.56 3.16 -2.10
CA ALA A 2 -23.98 4.52 -2.16
C ALA A 2 -22.43 4.60 -2.23
N LEU A 3 -21.71 3.54 -1.83
CA LEU A 3 -20.25 3.46 -1.92
C LEU A 3 -19.75 2.99 -3.30
N LEU A 4 -20.58 2.29 -4.09
CA LEU A 4 -20.19 1.81 -5.43
C LEU A 4 -20.25 2.91 -6.49
N THR A 5 -20.99 4.00 -6.23
CA THR A 5 -21.13 5.13 -7.15
C THR A 5 -20.04 6.19 -7.01
N VAL A 6 -19.22 6.15 -5.95
CA VAL A 6 -18.19 7.20 -5.67
C VAL A 6 -16.79 6.82 -6.18
N SER A 7 -16.51 5.54 -6.42
CA SER A 7 -15.18 5.09 -6.85
C SER A 7 -15.03 5.08 -8.38
N ARG A 8 -14.79 6.26 -8.97
CA ARG A 8 -14.42 6.37 -10.41
C ARG A 8 -13.03 5.81 -10.75
N ASP A 9 -12.29 5.24 -9.79
CA ASP A 9 -10.96 4.66 -9.97
C ASP A 9 -10.84 3.29 -9.24
N TRP A 10 -11.44 2.22 -9.77
CA TRP A 10 -11.21 0.85 -9.26
C TRP A 10 -9.72 0.47 -9.19
N PHE A 11 -8.90 1.08 -10.05
CA PHE A 11 -7.45 0.94 -10.04
C PHE A 11 -6.79 1.39 -8.74
N LYS A 12 -7.29 2.43 -8.07
CA LYS A 12 -6.72 2.90 -6.79
C LYS A 12 -6.96 1.88 -5.67
N ALA A 13 -8.07 1.15 -5.72
CA ALA A 13 -8.36 0.09 -4.74
C ALA A 13 -7.52 -1.18 -4.98
N LEU A 14 -7.03 -1.41 -6.22
CA LEU A 14 -6.28 -2.63 -6.57
C LEU A 14 -4.78 -2.54 -6.23
N ILE A 15 -4.19 -1.34 -6.27
CA ILE A 15 -2.77 -1.13 -5.97
C ILE A 15 -2.37 -1.64 -4.58
N PRO A 16 -3.11 -1.40 -3.48
CA PRO A 16 -2.74 -1.94 -2.16
C PRO A 16 -2.95 -3.46 -2.03
N VAL A 17 -3.73 -4.09 -2.93
CA VAL A 17 -3.92 -5.55 -2.92
C VAL A 17 -2.65 -6.28 -3.34
N LEU A 18 -1.91 -5.76 -4.33
CA LEU A 18 -0.66 -6.37 -4.81
C LEU A 18 0.39 -6.60 -3.70
N PRO A 19 0.81 -5.59 -2.92
CA PRO A 19 1.77 -5.79 -1.84
C PRO A 19 1.23 -6.70 -0.74
N VAL A 20 -0.07 -6.66 -0.45
CA VAL A 20 -0.69 -7.54 0.54
C VAL A 20 -0.64 -8.99 0.10
N VAL A 21 -1.01 -9.29 -1.15
CA VAL A 21 -0.91 -10.64 -1.71
C VAL A 21 0.56 -11.12 -1.71
N MET A 22 1.50 -10.24 -2.04
CA MET A 22 2.94 -10.55 -1.96
C MET A 22 3.37 -10.92 -0.54
N VAL A 23 2.96 -10.14 0.47
CA VAL A 23 3.30 -10.41 1.88
C VAL A 23 2.64 -11.70 2.37
N THR A 24 1.36 -11.90 2.07
CA THR A 24 0.63 -13.12 2.47
C THR A 24 1.24 -14.34 1.79
N GLY A 25 1.64 -14.23 0.53
CA GLY A 25 2.38 -15.28 -0.18
C GLY A 25 3.74 -15.55 0.47
N LEU A 26 4.48 -14.50 0.86
CA LEU A 26 5.76 -14.63 1.54
C LEU A 26 5.61 -15.27 2.93
N SER A 27 4.56 -14.92 3.66
CA SER A 27 4.19 -15.54 4.93
C SER A 27 3.94 -17.03 4.76
N GLY A 28 3.08 -17.42 3.80
CA GLY A 28 2.80 -18.81 3.52
C GLY A 28 4.05 -19.60 3.08
N GLY A 29 4.92 -18.97 2.29
CA GLY A 29 6.22 -19.51 1.91
C GLY A 29 7.17 -19.67 3.09
N LEU A 30 7.21 -18.71 4.02
CA LEU A 30 8.01 -18.80 5.24
C LEU A 30 7.54 -19.97 6.11
N MET A 31 6.23 -20.16 6.25
CA MET A 31 5.67 -21.30 6.98
C MET A 31 6.02 -22.64 6.31
N TYR A 32 5.99 -22.69 4.97
CA TYR A 32 6.38 -23.88 4.21
C TYR A 32 7.87 -24.22 4.42
N VAL A 33 8.76 -23.23 4.35
CA VAL A 33 10.20 -23.42 4.55
C VAL A 33 10.53 -23.83 5.99
N LEU A 34 9.81 -23.27 6.97
CA LEU A 34 9.97 -23.61 8.39
C LEU A 34 9.31 -24.95 8.78
N GLY A 35 8.65 -25.64 7.84
CA GLY A 35 8.00 -26.92 8.09
C GLY A 35 6.84 -26.85 9.09
N MET A 36 6.19 -25.69 9.23
CA MET A 36 5.09 -25.50 10.18
C MET A 36 3.77 -26.07 9.64
N GLU A 37 3.01 -26.75 10.49
CA GLU A 37 1.71 -27.31 10.12
C GLU A 37 0.67 -26.21 9.87
N TYR A 38 -0.08 -26.34 8.78
CA TYR A 38 -1.25 -25.48 8.51
C TYR A 38 -2.41 -25.93 9.39
N THR A 39 -2.73 -25.12 10.39
CA THR A 39 -3.80 -25.36 11.35
C THR A 39 -4.85 -24.24 11.26
N ALA A 40 -5.97 -24.38 11.97
CA ALA A 40 -6.94 -23.28 12.10
C ALA A 40 -6.28 -22.00 12.64
N VAL A 41 -5.23 -22.12 13.47
CA VAL A 41 -4.47 -20.99 14.02
C VAL A 41 -3.65 -20.29 12.94
N SER A 42 -3.01 -21.02 12.03
CA SER A 42 -2.26 -20.39 10.93
C SER A 42 -3.20 -19.70 9.93
N ALA A 43 -4.41 -20.21 9.74
CA ALA A 43 -5.42 -19.57 8.90
C ALA A 43 -5.88 -18.22 9.50
N THR A 44 -6.11 -18.17 10.81
CA THR A 44 -6.47 -16.90 11.48
C THR A 44 -5.32 -15.89 11.46
N MET A 45 -4.07 -16.36 11.56
CA MET A 45 -2.88 -15.51 11.34
C MET A 45 -2.86 -14.90 9.94
N GLY A 46 -3.10 -15.70 8.91
CA GLY A 46 -3.15 -15.22 7.53
C GLY A 46 -4.16 -14.10 7.35
N ALA A 47 -5.36 -14.23 7.93
CA ALA A 47 -6.39 -13.20 7.90
C ALA A 47 -5.96 -11.91 8.64
N LEU A 48 -5.31 -12.05 9.81
CA LEU A 48 -4.76 -10.90 10.54
C LEU A 48 -3.70 -10.15 9.74
N ILE A 49 -2.76 -10.87 9.13
CA ILE A 49 -1.69 -10.29 8.31
C ILE A 49 -2.26 -9.52 7.13
N ILE A 50 -3.30 -10.05 6.48
CA ILE A 50 -3.97 -9.36 5.38
C ILE A 50 -4.59 -8.06 5.88
N GLY A 51 -5.36 -8.10 6.96
CA GLY A 51 -6.04 -6.91 7.49
C GLY A 51 -5.06 -5.79 7.85
N LEU A 52 -3.98 -6.15 8.52
CA LEU A 52 -2.99 -5.19 9.02
C LEU A 52 -2.06 -4.69 7.91
N GLY A 53 -1.76 -5.55 6.93
CA GLY A 53 -1.09 -5.12 5.70
C GLY A 53 -1.92 -4.09 4.95
N VAL A 54 -3.19 -4.39 4.66
CA VAL A 54 -4.09 -3.47 3.96
C VAL A 54 -4.17 -2.13 4.69
N GLU A 55 -4.31 -2.11 6.01
CA GLU A 55 -4.40 -0.89 6.81
C GLU A 55 -3.18 0.02 6.60
N TYR A 56 -1.97 -0.50 6.76
CA TYR A 56 -0.75 0.30 6.62
C TYR A 56 -0.53 0.80 5.19
N PHE A 57 -0.74 -0.05 4.18
CA PHE A 57 -0.63 0.36 2.79
C PHE A 57 -1.68 1.42 2.43
N LEU A 58 -2.92 1.24 2.88
CA LEU A 58 -4.02 2.15 2.59
C LEU A 58 -3.84 3.52 3.25
N LEU A 59 -3.34 3.58 4.49
CA LEU A 59 -3.05 4.83 5.18
C LEU A 59 -2.02 5.68 4.43
N VAL A 60 -0.89 5.09 4.04
CA VAL A 60 0.17 5.80 3.31
C VAL A 60 -0.31 6.19 1.91
N MET A 61 -1.03 5.29 1.23
CA MET A 61 -1.58 5.56 -0.10
C MET A 61 -2.61 6.69 -0.09
N THR A 62 -3.51 6.70 0.89
CA THR A 62 -4.54 7.75 1.00
C THR A 62 -3.85 9.10 1.16
N ARG A 63 -2.85 9.18 2.03
CA ARG A 63 -2.07 10.39 2.20
C ARG A 63 -1.31 10.81 0.96
N TYR A 64 -0.73 9.84 0.25
CA TYR A 64 -0.08 10.09 -1.03
C TYR A 64 -1.05 10.76 -2.02
N TYR A 65 -2.25 10.21 -2.19
CA TYR A 65 -3.23 10.79 -3.11
C TYR A 65 -3.77 12.14 -2.63
N GLU A 66 -3.94 12.36 -1.33
CA GLU A 66 -4.30 13.68 -0.79
C GLU A 66 -3.28 14.76 -1.18
N GLU A 67 -1.98 14.44 -1.16
CA GLU A 67 -0.93 15.39 -1.57
C GLU A 67 -0.88 15.54 -3.10
N ARG A 68 -1.13 14.47 -3.86
CA ARG A 68 -1.26 14.55 -5.33
C ARG A 68 -2.43 15.43 -5.77
N ASP A 69 -3.56 15.36 -5.06
CA ASP A 69 -4.75 16.16 -5.33
C ASP A 69 -4.53 17.65 -5.00
N LYS A 70 -3.59 17.96 -4.09
CA LYS A 70 -3.11 19.33 -3.82
C LYS A 70 -2.11 19.85 -4.86
N GLY A 71 -1.74 19.02 -5.84
CA GLY A 71 -0.84 19.40 -6.93
C GLY A 71 0.63 19.03 -6.72
N ALA A 72 0.98 18.30 -5.64
CA ALA A 72 2.36 17.88 -5.41
C ALA A 72 2.85 16.89 -6.48
N GLY A 73 4.16 16.92 -6.77
CA GLY A 73 4.79 15.93 -7.64
C GLY A 73 4.75 14.53 -7.03
N PRO A 74 4.87 13.43 -7.82
CA PRO A 74 4.86 12.06 -7.30
C PRO A 74 5.89 11.80 -6.19
N GLU A 75 7.09 12.34 -6.30
CA GLU A 75 8.15 12.13 -5.29
C GLU A 75 7.87 12.92 -4.02
N GLU A 76 7.47 14.17 -4.18
CA GLU A 76 7.15 15.09 -3.08
C GLU A 76 5.95 14.57 -2.28
N ALA A 77 4.89 14.15 -2.98
CA ALA A 77 3.71 13.55 -2.35
C ALA A 77 4.07 12.31 -1.51
N MET A 78 4.99 11.48 -2.01
CA MET A 78 5.45 10.30 -1.28
C MET A 78 6.32 10.66 -0.07
N GLN A 79 7.21 11.65 -0.19
CA GLN A 79 8.00 12.13 0.95
C GLN A 79 7.11 12.74 2.05
N VAL A 80 6.11 13.52 1.67
CA VAL A 80 5.15 14.10 2.63
C VAL A 80 4.28 13.02 3.26
N ALA A 81 3.82 12.03 2.48
CA ALA A 81 3.08 10.91 3.00
C ALA A 81 3.91 10.09 4.01
N ALA A 82 5.14 9.72 3.64
CA ALA A 82 6.04 8.95 4.50
C ALA A 82 6.43 9.71 5.78
N SER A 83 6.67 11.02 5.71
CA SER A 83 7.04 11.81 6.90
C SER A 83 5.88 12.03 7.86
N ARG A 84 4.67 12.34 7.36
CA ARG A 84 3.51 12.62 8.22
C ARG A 84 2.89 11.35 8.79
N VAL A 85 2.74 10.33 7.97
CA VAL A 85 2.05 9.09 8.35
C VAL A 85 3.05 8.09 8.91
N GLY A 86 4.34 8.18 8.54
CA GLY A 86 5.35 7.22 8.99
C GLY A 86 5.56 7.16 10.50
N VAL A 87 5.58 8.31 11.18
CA VAL A 87 5.70 8.33 12.66
C VAL A 87 4.51 7.65 13.33
N ALA A 88 3.29 7.87 12.81
CA ALA A 88 2.07 7.23 13.31
C ALA A 88 2.05 5.72 13.03
N LEU A 89 2.55 5.30 11.87
CA LEU A 89 2.69 3.87 11.53
C LEU A 89 3.74 3.18 12.40
N LEU A 90 4.88 3.82 12.64
CA LEU A 90 5.93 3.25 13.48
C LEU A 90 5.48 3.13 14.94
N SER A 91 4.74 4.10 15.47
CA SER A 91 4.19 4.00 16.82
C SER A 91 3.12 2.92 16.95
N SER A 92 2.17 2.85 16.01
CA SER A 92 1.17 1.77 15.92
C SER A 92 1.82 0.39 15.70
N GLY A 93 2.84 0.32 14.86
CA GLY A 93 3.60 -0.88 14.60
C GLY A 93 4.34 -1.36 15.84
N ALA A 94 4.97 -0.44 16.59
CA ALA A 94 5.66 -0.75 17.83
C ALA A 94 4.70 -1.29 18.91
N THR A 95 3.51 -0.70 19.06
CA THR A 95 2.52 -1.22 20.02
C THR A 95 2.01 -2.59 19.61
N THR A 96 1.82 -2.83 18.31
CA THR A 96 1.37 -4.13 17.78
C THR A 96 2.43 -5.21 17.96
N ILE A 97 3.70 -4.90 17.64
CA ILE A 97 4.84 -5.78 17.89
C ILE A 97 5.00 -6.05 19.39
N GLY A 98 4.82 -5.04 20.25
CA GLY A 98 4.83 -5.24 21.70
C GLY A 98 3.71 -6.16 22.17
N GLY A 99 2.48 -5.97 21.66
CA GLY A 99 1.31 -6.77 22.01
C GLY A 99 1.43 -8.23 21.61
N PHE A 100 1.78 -8.52 20.35
CA PHE A 100 2.03 -9.88 19.89
C PHE A 100 3.33 -10.46 20.47
N GLY A 101 4.32 -9.61 20.74
CA GLY A 101 5.57 -10.01 21.38
C GLY A 101 5.37 -10.53 22.80
N ALA A 102 4.36 -10.04 23.53
CA ALA A 102 3.98 -10.62 24.82
C ALA A 102 3.58 -12.10 24.72
N LEU A 103 3.02 -12.53 23.59
CA LEU A 103 2.62 -13.93 23.38
C LEU A 103 3.82 -14.87 23.27
N MET A 104 5.00 -14.36 22.90
CA MET A 104 6.24 -15.15 22.89
C MET A 104 6.65 -15.65 24.27
N PHE A 105 6.17 -15.00 25.34
CA PHE A 105 6.41 -15.42 26.73
C PHE A 105 5.34 -16.38 27.28
N SER A 106 4.36 -16.77 26.47
CA SER A 106 3.29 -17.68 26.88
C SER A 106 3.81 -19.09 27.14
N SER A 107 3.25 -19.81 28.12
CA SER A 107 3.58 -21.22 28.36
C SER A 107 2.97 -22.20 27.34
N PHE A 108 2.07 -21.71 26.47
CA PHE A 108 1.43 -22.50 25.43
C PHE A 108 2.22 -22.40 24.12
N PRO A 109 2.78 -23.50 23.59
CA PRO A 109 3.64 -23.49 22.39
C PRO A 109 2.96 -22.83 21.17
N VAL A 110 1.66 -23.07 21.01
CA VAL A 110 0.85 -22.48 19.92
C VAL A 110 0.87 -20.95 19.98
N LEU A 111 0.76 -20.36 21.18
CA LEU A 111 0.78 -18.90 21.36
C LEU A 111 2.18 -18.32 21.16
N GLN A 112 3.23 -19.06 21.55
CA GLN A 112 4.62 -18.64 21.30
C GLN A 112 4.90 -18.54 19.80
N THR A 113 4.64 -19.62 19.05
CA THR A 113 4.81 -19.64 17.59
C THR A 113 3.96 -18.55 16.94
N PHE A 114 2.73 -18.37 17.43
CA PHE A 114 1.85 -17.33 16.93
C PHE A 114 2.43 -15.92 17.11
N GLY A 115 2.92 -15.61 18.31
CA GLY A 115 3.57 -14.34 18.62
C GLY A 115 4.81 -14.11 17.77
N THR A 116 5.71 -15.09 17.70
CA THR A 116 6.98 -14.99 16.96
C THR A 116 6.75 -14.74 15.47
N VAL A 117 5.88 -15.52 14.83
CA VAL A 117 5.60 -15.39 13.40
C VAL A 117 4.91 -14.06 13.11
N THR A 118 3.95 -13.65 13.95
CA THR A 118 3.25 -12.38 13.76
C THR A 118 4.22 -11.20 13.86
N VAL A 119 5.09 -11.17 14.87
CA VAL A 119 6.10 -10.11 15.03
C VAL A 119 7.05 -10.02 13.83
N MET A 120 7.55 -11.17 13.34
CA MET A 120 8.42 -11.19 12.16
C MET A 120 7.72 -10.63 10.92
N ILE A 121 6.49 -11.06 10.66
CA ILE A 121 5.73 -10.63 9.49
C ILE A 121 5.33 -9.16 9.59
N PHE A 122 5.00 -8.69 10.79
CA PHE A 122 4.72 -7.28 11.03
C PHE A 122 5.92 -6.38 10.80
N GLY A 123 7.09 -6.77 11.31
CA GLY A 123 8.33 -6.06 11.04
C GLY A 123 8.59 -5.97 9.54
N LEU A 124 8.38 -7.08 8.82
CA LEU A 124 8.51 -7.10 7.37
C LEU A 124 7.46 -6.21 6.66
N LEU A 125 6.20 -6.23 7.11
CA LEU A 125 5.13 -5.38 6.58
C LEU A 125 5.46 -3.90 6.69
N LEU A 126 5.98 -3.45 7.84
CA LEU A 126 6.41 -2.06 8.03
C LEU A 126 7.52 -1.71 7.04
N VAL A 127 8.54 -2.56 6.92
CA VAL A 127 9.64 -2.33 5.97
C VAL A 127 9.13 -2.26 4.53
N LEU A 128 8.27 -3.20 4.12
CA LEU A 128 7.69 -3.23 2.78
C LEU A 128 6.77 -2.03 2.52
N THR A 129 6.07 -1.53 3.53
CA THR A 129 5.24 -0.33 3.40
C THR A 129 6.08 0.89 3.05
N PHE A 130 7.27 1.06 3.62
CA PHE A 130 8.15 2.20 3.31
C PHE A 130 9.10 1.97 2.12
N THR A 131 9.24 0.74 1.63
CA THR A 131 10.16 0.41 0.53
C THR A 131 9.43 0.01 -0.75
N LEU A 132 8.52 -0.95 -0.67
CA LEU A 132 7.81 -1.52 -1.81
C LEU A 132 6.67 -0.63 -2.29
N LEU A 133 5.95 0.03 -1.37
CA LEU A 133 4.89 0.96 -1.72
C LEU A 133 5.38 2.14 -2.59
N PRO A 134 6.43 2.90 -2.21
CA PRO A 134 6.93 3.97 -3.07
C PRO A 134 7.50 3.44 -4.39
N ALA A 135 8.15 2.26 -4.36
CA ALA A 135 8.69 1.63 -5.56
C ALA A 135 7.60 1.27 -6.59
N ILE A 136 6.37 0.99 -6.15
CA ILE A 136 5.25 0.69 -7.05
C ILE A 136 4.46 1.97 -7.39
N LEU A 137 4.08 2.77 -6.39
CA LEU A 137 3.18 3.91 -6.58
C LEU A 137 3.80 5.02 -7.41
N VAL A 138 5.05 5.38 -7.14
CA VAL A 138 5.69 6.55 -7.77
C VAL A 138 5.90 6.35 -9.27
N PRO A 139 6.48 5.22 -9.75
CA PRO A 139 6.62 4.98 -11.18
C PRO A 139 5.27 4.83 -11.89
N LEU A 140 4.30 4.17 -11.26
CA LEU A 140 2.97 3.97 -11.82
C LEU A 140 2.24 5.30 -12.03
N ASP A 141 2.30 6.20 -11.04
CA ASP A 141 1.70 7.54 -11.15
C ASP A 141 2.44 8.40 -12.19
N ARG A 142 3.78 8.34 -12.24
CA ARG A 142 4.57 8.99 -13.29
C ARG A 142 4.15 8.55 -14.69
N TRP A 143 3.96 7.24 -14.90
CA TRP A 143 3.53 6.69 -16.18
C TRP A 143 2.12 7.19 -16.56
N ARG A 144 1.15 7.09 -15.64
CA ARG A 144 -0.23 7.54 -15.86
C ARG A 144 -0.35 9.05 -16.09
N SER A 145 0.45 9.85 -15.39
CA SER A 145 0.52 11.29 -15.57
C SER A 145 1.09 11.69 -16.95
N ARG A 146 2.01 10.89 -17.51
CA ARG A 146 2.55 11.08 -18.87
C ARG A 146 1.50 10.77 -19.93
N GLU A 147 0.72 9.70 -19.77
CA GLU A 147 -0.34 9.34 -20.71
C GLU A 147 -1.49 10.35 -20.73
N ARG A 148 -1.93 10.83 -19.56
CA ARG A 148 -2.94 11.92 -19.50
C ARG A 148 -2.46 13.22 -20.15
N LYS A 149 -1.16 13.55 -20.04
CA LYS A 149 -0.60 14.70 -20.77
C LYS A 149 -0.57 14.45 -22.29
N ARG A 150 -0.28 13.23 -22.74
CA ARG A 150 -0.22 12.86 -24.16
C ARG A 150 -1.58 12.91 -24.85
N GLU A 151 -2.68 12.61 -24.14
CA GLU A 151 -4.05 12.70 -24.67
C GLU A 151 -4.59 14.14 -24.75
N ARG A 152 -4.10 15.07 -23.95
CA ARG A 152 -4.54 16.49 -24.00
C ARG A 152 -3.86 17.32 -25.10
N VAL A 153 -2.81 16.81 -25.71
CA VAL A 153 -1.95 17.55 -26.65
C VAL A 153 -2.28 17.37 -28.15
N PRO A 154 -3.16 16.46 -28.65
CA PRO A 154 -3.48 16.43 -30.09
C PRO A 154 -4.61 17.38 -30.54
N PHE A 155 -5.54 17.78 -29.66
CA PHE A 155 -6.75 18.49 -30.10
C PHE A 155 -6.62 20.03 -30.03
N VAL A 156 -5.81 20.57 -29.12
CA VAL A 156 -5.68 22.03 -28.96
C VAL A 156 -4.80 22.68 -30.04
N ALA A 157 -3.90 21.92 -30.68
CA ALA A 157 -3.03 22.45 -31.72
C ALA A 157 -3.78 22.72 -33.05
N ALA A 158 -4.85 21.98 -33.36
CA ALA A 158 -5.56 22.10 -34.64
C ALA A 158 -6.53 23.29 -34.70
N ASP A 159 -7.02 23.79 -33.56
CA ASP A 159 -8.01 24.88 -33.51
C ASP A 159 -7.39 26.29 -33.56
N THR A 160 -6.08 26.39 -33.30
CA THR A 160 -5.37 27.70 -33.31
C THR A 160 -4.96 28.11 -34.72
N GLU A 161 -4.73 27.15 -35.63
CA GLU A 161 -4.36 27.41 -37.03
C GLU A 161 -5.57 27.86 -37.88
N VAL A 162 -6.76 27.31 -37.62
CA VAL A 162 -7.98 27.64 -38.39
C VAL A 162 -8.51 29.05 -38.05
N ARG A 163 -8.32 29.52 -36.83
CA ARG A 163 -8.70 30.89 -36.43
C ARG A 163 -7.73 31.96 -36.90
N GLY A 164 -6.48 31.62 -37.21
CA GLY A 164 -5.49 32.55 -37.76
C GLY A 164 -5.68 32.88 -39.25
N GLY A 165 -6.25 31.94 -40.02
CA GLY A 165 -6.50 32.12 -41.46
C GLY A 165 -7.80 32.85 -41.83
N LEU A 166 -8.65 33.17 -40.84
CA LEU A 166 -9.92 33.90 -41.03
C LEU A 166 -9.79 35.41 -40.75
N VAL A 167 -8.59 35.88 -40.43
CA VAL A 167 -8.30 37.29 -40.07
C VAL A 167 -7.15 37.88 -40.90
N ALA A 168 -6.74 37.20 -41.98
CA ALA A 168 -5.78 37.68 -42.98
C ALA A 168 -6.47 37.79 -44.35
#